data_AF-A0A4Q1SJX4-F1
#
_entry.id   AF-A0A4Q1SJX4-F1
#
_cell.length_a   1.000
_cell.length_b   1.000
_cell.length_c   1.000
_cell.angle_alpha   90.00
_cell.angle_beta   90.00
_cell.angle_gamma   90.00
#
_symmetry.space_group_name_H-M   'P 1'
#
loop_
_entity.id
_entity.type
_entity.pdbx_description
1 polymer ?
#
loop_
_entity_poly.entity_id
_entity_poly.type
_entity_poly.pdbx_seq_one_letter_code
_entity_poly.pdbx_strand_id
1 'polypeptide(L)'
;MNFSQLHERLRLHLANRIQRGLLTGAQLAAQAGLQPAHISNFLRRRRRLSLAALDRVLASQSLTVADFLPSLEEPLAHHVSLFHHVPLVRDEPAMRSPVITRSMTLEIVEIPAGLLESLRPRRTVSRRDWHRFVAVRVSPDQASPMSPVLLPNAIVILDRHYNSLAPHRPPQPNLYGIRLDQSLAFRYISTDPRRMILRPYSLAWPVEVLEQDDLASRALIAGRVCLCISQL
;
A
#
# COMPACT_ATOMS: atom_id res chain seq x y z
N MET A 1 22.12 -11.79 -11.27
CA MET A 1 22.03 -12.08 -9.81
C MET A 1 22.96 -13.25 -9.50
N ASN A 2 23.77 -13.18 -8.45
CA ASN A 2 24.64 -14.29 -8.04
C ASN A 2 23.94 -15.19 -7.00
N PHE A 3 24.47 -16.40 -6.79
CA PHE A 3 23.90 -17.39 -5.86
C PHE A 3 23.76 -16.88 -4.41
N SER A 4 24.71 -16.04 -3.97
CA SER A 4 24.67 -15.41 -2.64
C SER A 4 23.50 -14.43 -2.49
N GLN A 5 23.17 -13.69 -3.55
CA GLN A 5 22.04 -12.75 -3.57
C GLN A 5 20.70 -13.49 -3.58
N LEU A 6 20.59 -14.59 -4.34
CA LEU A 6 19.40 -15.46 -4.33
C LEU A 6 19.13 -16.00 -2.91
N HIS A 7 20.17 -16.53 -2.26
CA HIS A 7 20.10 -17.04 -0.89
C HIS A 7 19.57 -15.99 0.10
N GLU A 8 20.10 -14.77 0.05
CA GLU A 8 19.69 -13.72 0.98
C GLU A 8 18.27 -13.23 0.70
N ARG A 9 17.88 -13.11 -0.57
CA ARG A 9 16.51 -12.75 -0.97
C ARG A 9 15.50 -13.79 -0.50
N LEU A 10 15.79 -15.08 -0.71
CA LEU A 10 14.97 -16.18 -0.21
C LEU A 10 14.87 -16.14 1.32
N ARG A 11 15.99 -15.92 2.02
CA ARG A 11 16.01 -15.82 3.49
C ARG A 11 15.11 -14.69 3.99
N LEU A 12 15.22 -13.51 3.40
CA LEU A 12 14.41 -12.34 3.75
C LEU A 12 12.92 -12.58 3.50
N HIS A 13 12.58 -13.19 2.37
CA HIS A 13 11.20 -13.56 2.04
C HIS A 13 10.59 -14.49 3.09
N LEU A 14 11.32 -15.54 3.48
CA LEU A 14 10.88 -16.51 4.48
C LEU A 14 10.79 -15.90 5.88
N ALA A 15 11.77 -15.08 6.28
CA ALA A 15 11.76 -14.37 7.56
C ALA A 15 10.55 -13.43 7.68
N ASN A 16 10.19 -12.72 6.62
CA ASN A 16 9.03 -11.83 6.59
C ASN A 16 7.72 -12.62 6.76
N ARG A 17 7.58 -13.76 6.07
CA ARG A 17 6.40 -14.64 6.24
C ARG A 17 6.29 -15.20 7.66
N ILE A 18 7.42 -15.54 8.28
CA ILE A 18 7.44 -16.00 9.68
C ILE A 18 7.06 -14.87 10.65
N GLN A 19 7.60 -13.67 10.47
CA GLN A 19 7.25 -12.51 11.29
C GLN A 19 5.76 -12.15 11.20
N ARG A 20 5.14 -12.42 10.05
CA ARG A 20 3.70 -12.23 9.81
C ARG A 20 2.82 -13.37 10.34
N GLY A 21 3.40 -14.41 10.93
CA GLY A 21 2.67 -15.59 11.41
C GLY A 21 2.06 -16.45 10.30
N LEU A 22 2.45 -16.24 9.04
CA LEU A 22 1.94 -16.99 7.88
C LEU A 22 2.65 -18.33 7.69
N LEU A 23 3.79 -18.51 8.36
CA LEU A 23 4.64 -19.67 8.29
C LEU A 23 5.39 -19.78 9.62
N THR A 24 5.65 -20.99 10.10
CA THR A 24 6.60 -21.19 11.21
C THR A 24 7.85 -21.88 10.70
N GLY A 25 8.99 -21.68 11.38
CA GLY A 25 10.24 -22.36 11.02
C GLY A 25 10.11 -23.88 11.09
N ALA A 26 9.28 -24.41 11.99
CA ALA A 26 8.99 -25.83 12.11
C ALA A 26 8.15 -26.36 10.93
N GLN A 27 7.10 -25.63 10.53
CA GLN A 27 6.29 -25.99 9.35
C GLN A 27 7.12 -25.95 8.07
N LEU A 28 7.97 -24.93 7.90
CA LEU A 28 8.87 -24.83 6.75
C LEU A 28 9.85 -26.01 6.67
N ALA A 29 10.41 -26.41 7.82
CA ALA A 29 11.31 -27.56 7.91
C ALA A 29 10.59 -28.85 7.51
N ALA A 30 9.38 -29.08 8.04
CA ALA A 30 8.57 -30.25 7.71
C ALA A 30 8.20 -30.29 6.22
N GLN A 31 7.73 -29.17 5.65
CA GLN A 31 7.32 -29.08 4.25
C GLN A 31 8.48 -29.23 3.27
N ALA A 32 9.67 -28.75 3.62
CA ALA A 32 10.88 -28.91 2.81
C ALA A 32 11.60 -30.25 3.01
N GLY A 33 11.13 -31.10 3.94
CA GLY A 33 11.83 -32.33 4.31
C GLY A 33 13.24 -32.06 4.87
N LEU A 34 13.40 -30.97 5.62
CA LEU A 34 14.67 -30.54 6.21
C LEU A 34 14.60 -30.57 7.74
N GLN A 35 15.76 -30.76 8.38
CA GLN A 35 15.84 -30.64 9.83
C GLN A 35 15.59 -29.19 10.28
N PRO A 36 14.83 -28.96 11.37
CA PRO A 36 14.57 -27.60 11.89
C PRO A 36 15.84 -26.79 12.17
N ALA A 37 16.93 -27.48 12.57
CA ALA A 37 18.23 -26.86 12.78
C ALA A 37 18.81 -26.21 11.50
N HIS A 38 18.59 -26.81 10.33
CA HIS A 38 19.08 -26.26 9.05
C HIS A 38 18.32 -25.00 8.66
N ILE A 39 17.00 -24.99 8.83
CA ILE A 39 16.16 -23.81 8.61
C ILE A 39 16.51 -22.69 9.60
N SER A 40 16.65 -23.02 10.88
CA SER A 40 17.01 -22.04 11.93
C SER A 40 18.39 -21.40 11.67
N ASN A 41 19.39 -22.21 11.32
CA ASN A 41 20.73 -21.71 10.98
C ASN A 41 20.72 -20.82 9.73
N PHE A 42 19.93 -21.18 8.73
CA PHE A 42 19.74 -20.38 7.53
C PHE A 42 19.07 -19.03 7.83
N LEU A 43 17.95 -19.04 8.54
CA LEU A 43 17.22 -17.81 8.91
C LEU A 43 18.06 -16.86 9.75
N ARG A 44 18.89 -17.40 10.66
CA ARG A 44 19.81 -16.64 11.53
C ARG A 44 21.15 -16.29 10.88
N ARG A 45 21.32 -16.51 9.56
CA ARG A 45 22.56 -16.25 8.80
C ARG A 45 23.80 -17.00 9.31
N ARG A 46 23.63 -18.09 10.06
CA ARG A 46 24.74 -18.90 10.58
C ARG A 46 25.31 -19.88 9.56
N ARG A 47 24.46 -20.40 8.67
CA ARG A 47 24.86 -21.32 7.59
C ARG A 47 24.04 -21.09 6.33
N ARG A 48 24.63 -21.34 5.16
CA ARG A 48 23.91 -21.37 3.88
C ARG A 48 23.27 -22.75 3.69
N LEU A 49 22.17 -22.79 2.96
CA LEU A 49 21.59 -24.05 2.46
C LEU A 49 22.49 -24.63 1.36
N SER A 50 22.50 -25.95 1.21
CA SER A 50 23.02 -26.57 -0.01
C SER A 50 22.06 -26.29 -1.17
N LEU A 51 22.51 -26.44 -2.42
CA LEU A 51 21.67 -26.27 -3.60
C LEU A 51 20.41 -27.15 -3.54
N ALA A 52 20.59 -28.44 -3.24
CA ALA A 52 19.48 -29.38 -3.07
C ALA A 52 18.51 -28.99 -1.94
N ALA A 53 19.02 -28.41 -0.84
CA ALA A 53 18.17 -27.94 0.24
C ALA A 53 17.42 -26.64 -0.14
N LEU A 54 18.05 -25.77 -0.92
CA LEU A 54 17.41 -24.57 -1.46
C LEU A 54 16.27 -24.92 -2.42
N ASP A 55 16.49 -25.89 -3.33
CA ASP A 55 15.45 -26.35 -4.27
C ASP A 55 14.25 -26.93 -3.53
N ARG A 56 14.47 -27.72 -2.48
CA ARG A 56 13.39 -28.25 -1.63
C ARG A 56 12.62 -27.14 -0.92
N VAL A 57 13.32 -26.11 -0.41
CA VAL A 57 12.68 -24.95 0.22
C VAL A 57 11.84 -24.19 -0.79
N LEU A 58 12.36 -23.92 -1.99
CA LEU A 58 11.61 -23.28 -3.07
C LEU A 58 10.36 -24.09 -3.45
N ALA A 59 10.52 -25.38 -3.74
CA ALA A 59 9.42 -26.27 -4.11
C ALA A 59 8.33 -26.33 -3.03
N SER A 60 8.72 -26.47 -1.76
CA SER A 60 7.78 -26.53 -0.63
C SER A 60 6.95 -25.27 -0.44
N GLN A 61 7.44 -24.13 -0.93
CA GLN A 61 6.75 -22.84 -0.84
C GLN A 61 6.09 -22.44 -2.18
N SER A 62 6.10 -23.32 -3.18
CA SER A 62 5.65 -23.03 -4.55
C SER A 62 6.35 -21.79 -5.13
N LEU A 63 7.65 -21.67 -4.87
CA LEU A 63 8.50 -20.59 -5.35
C LEU A 63 9.48 -21.12 -6.41
N THR A 64 9.90 -20.24 -7.30
CA THR A 64 10.89 -20.48 -8.34
C THR A 64 12.02 -19.47 -8.24
N VAL A 65 13.16 -19.73 -8.88
CA VAL A 65 14.27 -18.76 -8.94
C VAL A 65 13.84 -17.46 -9.64
N ALA A 66 12.88 -17.55 -10.57
CA ALA A 66 12.34 -16.40 -11.30
C ALA A 66 11.64 -15.39 -10.37
N ASP A 67 11.00 -15.85 -9.30
CA ASP A 67 10.37 -14.98 -8.28
C ASP A 67 11.38 -14.09 -7.54
N PHE A 68 12.68 -14.41 -7.67
CA PHE A 68 13.78 -13.67 -7.07
C PHE A 68 14.68 -13.00 -8.09
N LEU A 69 14.48 -13.25 -9.39
CA LEU A 69 15.17 -12.51 -10.44
C LEU A 69 14.62 -11.08 -10.47
N PRO A 70 15.49 -10.07 -10.58
CA PRO A 70 15.02 -8.73 -10.89
C PRO A 70 14.32 -8.79 -12.25
N SER A 71 13.09 -8.30 -12.34
CA SER A 71 12.41 -8.07 -13.61
C SER A 71 13.36 -7.30 -14.52
N LEU A 72 13.50 -7.70 -15.78
CA LEU A 72 14.37 -7.05 -16.78
C LEU A 72 14.00 -5.58 -17.08
N GLU A 73 13.08 -4.99 -16.32
CA GLU A 73 12.63 -3.60 -16.39
C GLU A 73 13.19 -2.71 -15.27
N GLU A 74 14.03 -3.22 -14.35
CA GLU A 74 14.66 -2.38 -13.31
C GLU A 74 16.17 -2.19 -13.56
N PRO A 75 16.64 -0.96 -13.84
CA PRO A 75 18.06 -0.68 -13.90
C PRO A 75 18.69 -0.87 -12.52
N LEU A 76 19.85 -1.52 -12.56
CA LEU A 76 20.79 -1.77 -11.47
C LEU A 76 21.00 -0.56 -10.55
N ALA A 77 20.27 -0.50 -9.44
CA ALA A 77 20.77 0.01 -8.17
C ALA A 77 19.84 -0.41 -7.02
N HIS A 78 20.38 -1.14 -6.04
CA HIS A 78 19.97 -0.91 -4.64
C HIS A 78 20.58 0.43 -4.20
N HIS A 79 20.22 1.52 -4.87
CA HIS A 79 20.07 2.76 -4.15
C HIS A 79 18.88 2.46 -3.23
N VAL A 80 19.06 2.60 -1.92
CA VAL A 80 17.92 2.96 -1.09
C VAL A 80 17.39 4.21 -1.77
N SER A 81 16.34 4.05 -2.58
CA SER A 81 15.80 5.19 -3.31
C SER A 81 15.39 6.16 -2.23
N LEU A 82 16.09 7.30 -2.15
CA LEU A 82 15.80 8.30 -1.13
C LEU A 82 14.35 8.80 -1.28
N PHE A 83 13.75 8.56 -2.45
CA PHE A 83 12.41 8.94 -2.82
C PHE A 83 11.59 7.76 -3.32
N HIS A 84 10.31 7.74 -2.96
CA HIS A 84 9.27 7.03 -3.67
C HIS A 84 8.76 7.89 -4.83
N HIS A 85 8.66 7.26 -6.00
CA HIS A 85 8.04 7.86 -7.17
C HIS A 85 6.54 7.56 -7.15
N VAL A 86 5.72 8.56 -6.87
CA VAL A 86 4.26 8.44 -6.81
C VAL A 86 3.67 9.05 -8.08
N PRO A 87 2.90 8.29 -8.89
CA PRO A 87 2.29 8.85 -10.10
C PRO A 87 1.18 9.83 -9.74
N LEU A 88 1.27 11.04 -10.28
CA LEU A 88 0.18 12.01 -10.33
C LEU A 88 -0.76 11.60 -11.47
N VAL A 89 -2.02 11.42 -11.16
CA VAL A 89 -3.05 10.97 -12.11
C VAL A 89 -4.29 11.85 -12.03
N ARG A 90 -5.19 11.68 -13.01
CA ARG A 90 -6.56 12.19 -12.90
C ARG A 90 -7.36 11.36 -11.90
N ASP A 91 -8.50 11.88 -11.46
CA ASP A 91 -9.38 11.26 -10.47
C ASP A 91 -9.79 9.83 -10.83
N GLU A 92 -10.18 9.58 -12.08
CA GLU A 92 -10.73 8.30 -12.51
C GLU A 92 -9.73 7.13 -12.35
N PRO A 93 -8.48 7.21 -12.85
CA PRO A 93 -7.45 6.22 -12.54
C PRO A 93 -7.16 6.07 -11.04
N ALA A 94 -7.19 7.17 -10.27
CA ALA A 94 -6.95 7.12 -8.83
C ALA A 94 -8.00 6.25 -8.12
N MET A 95 -9.26 6.40 -8.52
CA MET A 95 -10.42 5.73 -7.92
C MET A 95 -10.58 4.27 -8.36
N ARG A 96 -10.28 3.95 -9.62
CA ARG A 96 -10.73 2.67 -10.22
C ARG A 96 -9.63 1.77 -10.73
N SER A 97 -8.50 2.32 -11.16
CA SER A 97 -7.45 1.52 -11.83
C SER A 97 -6.55 0.83 -10.80
N PRO A 98 -6.52 -0.52 -10.73
CA PRO A 98 -5.64 -1.23 -9.81
C PRO A 98 -4.17 -0.87 -10.10
N VAL A 99 -3.76 -1.01 -11.36
CA VAL A 99 -2.42 -0.68 -11.83
C VAL A 99 -2.46 0.64 -12.60
N ILE A 100 -1.55 1.54 -12.26
CA ILE A 100 -1.36 2.83 -12.95
C ILE A 100 -0.28 2.65 -14.00
N THR A 101 -0.64 2.83 -15.27
CA THR A 101 0.30 2.75 -16.39
C THR A 101 0.87 4.12 -16.72
N ARG A 102 1.98 4.18 -17.47
CA ARG A 102 2.58 5.45 -17.92
C ARG A 102 1.60 6.37 -18.65
N SER A 103 0.66 5.81 -19.42
CA SER A 103 -0.34 6.58 -20.16
C SER A 103 -1.36 7.30 -19.26
N MET A 104 -1.53 6.83 -18.03
CA MET A 104 -2.43 7.43 -17.02
C MET A 104 -1.70 8.45 -16.14
N THR A 105 -0.36 8.38 -16.10
CA THR A 105 0.50 9.24 -15.29
C THR A 105 0.69 10.58 -15.98
N LEU A 106 0.29 11.65 -15.31
CA LEU A 106 0.53 13.03 -15.72
C LEU A 106 1.97 13.44 -15.38
N GLU A 107 2.39 13.18 -14.14
CA GLU A 107 3.70 13.55 -13.58
C GLU A 107 4.13 12.51 -12.54
N ILE A 108 5.40 12.52 -12.15
CA ILE A 108 5.91 11.74 -11.02
C ILE A 108 6.22 12.69 -9.86
N VAL A 109 5.61 12.43 -8.70
CA VAL A 109 5.88 13.15 -7.47
C VAL A 109 6.90 12.36 -6.65
N GLU A 110 8.04 12.97 -6.34
CA GLU A 110 9.09 12.35 -5.55
C GLU A 110 8.88 12.63 -4.06
N ILE A 111 8.74 11.56 -3.28
CA ILE A 111 8.43 11.64 -1.85
C ILE A 111 9.53 10.97 -1.05
N PRO A 112 10.17 11.63 -0.08
CA PRO A 112 11.18 11.01 0.76
C PRO A 112 10.72 9.65 1.30
N ALA A 113 11.51 8.59 1.10
CA ALA A 113 11.10 7.22 1.30
C ALA A 113 10.55 6.96 2.71
N GLY A 114 11.20 7.52 3.73
CA GLY A 114 10.79 7.38 5.13
C GLY A 114 9.38 7.89 5.43
N LEU A 115 8.84 8.85 4.66
CA LEU A 115 7.49 9.36 4.87
C LEU A 115 6.41 8.30 4.58
N LEU A 116 6.58 7.52 3.50
CA LEU A 116 5.60 6.50 3.10
C LEU A 116 5.88 5.14 3.73
N GLU A 117 7.15 4.79 3.99
CA GLU A 117 7.54 3.52 4.61
C GLU A 117 6.97 3.37 6.03
N SER A 118 6.88 4.47 6.78
CA SER A 118 6.30 4.49 8.13
C SER A 118 4.78 4.17 8.15
N LEU A 119 4.11 4.27 7.00
CA LEU A 119 2.67 4.08 6.91
C LEU A 119 2.33 2.59 6.93
N ARG A 120 1.69 2.15 8.00
CA ARG A 120 1.17 0.78 8.11
C ARG A 120 -0.01 0.56 7.15
N PRO A 121 0.07 -0.38 6.20
CA PRO A 121 -1.06 -0.70 5.35
C PRO A 121 -2.15 -1.42 6.17
N ARG A 122 -3.42 -1.09 5.92
CA ARG A 122 -4.58 -1.84 6.43
C ARG A 122 -5.42 -2.34 5.25
N ARG A 123 -4.91 -3.38 4.59
CA ARG A 123 -5.45 -3.91 3.34
C ARG A 123 -6.76 -4.67 3.55
N THR A 124 -7.73 -4.47 2.67
CA THR A 124 -8.69 -5.52 2.31
C THR A 124 -8.07 -6.45 1.28
N VAL A 125 -8.50 -7.72 1.23
CA VAL A 125 -7.97 -8.72 0.28
C VAL A 125 -8.11 -8.24 -1.18
N SER A 126 -9.18 -7.48 -1.48
CA SER A 126 -9.49 -6.92 -2.80
C SER A 126 -8.50 -5.89 -3.36
N ARG A 127 -7.57 -5.37 -2.55
CA ARG A 127 -6.60 -4.35 -2.96
C ARG A 127 -5.15 -4.83 -2.95
N ARG A 128 -4.93 -6.15 -3.00
CA ARG A 128 -3.56 -6.70 -2.96
C ARG A 128 -2.71 -6.25 -4.15
N ASP A 129 -3.34 -6.18 -5.32
CA ASP A 129 -2.66 -5.95 -6.61
C ASP A 129 -2.74 -4.49 -7.07
N TRP A 130 -3.26 -3.60 -6.22
CA TRP A 130 -3.35 -2.17 -6.53
C TRP A 130 -1.99 -1.51 -6.31
N HIS A 131 -1.63 -0.50 -7.13
CA HIS A 131 -0.57 0.44 -6.76
C HIS A 131 -0.99 1.15 -5.49
N ARG A 132 -0.17 1.04 -4.44
CA ARG A 132 -0.55 1.50 -3.11
C ARG A 132 -0.75 3.02 -3.04
N PHE A 133 0.18 3.77 -3.62
CA PHE A 133 0.20 5.22 -3.54
C PHE A 133 -0.06 5.81 -4.91
N VAL A 134 -0.96 6.79 -4.96
CA VAL A 134 -1.22 7.64 -6.13
C VAL A 134 -1.37 9.08 -5.67
N ALA A 135 -0.96 10.01 -6.50
CA ALA A 135 -1.14 11.43 -6.26
C ALA A 135 -2.29 11.97 -7.13
N VAL A 136 -3.04 12.92 -6.58
CA VAL A 136 -4.11 13.64 -7.29
C VAL A 136 -3.96 15.14 -7.01
N ARG A 137 -4.18 15.97 -8.03
CA ARG A 137 -4.25 17.41 -7.88
C ARG A 137 -5.68 17.81 -7.50
N VAL A 138 -5.82 18.50 -6.38
CA VAL A 138 -7.12 18.88 -5.82
C VAL A 138 -7.74 20.00 -6.65
N SER A 139 -8.96 19.79 -7.14
CA SER A 139 -9.74 20.83 -7.82
C SER A 139 -10.34 21.84 -6.84
N PRO A 140 -10.72 23.05 -7.29
CA PRO A 140 -11.42 24.03 -6.44
C PRO A 140 -12.70 23.46 -5.79
N ASP A 141 -13.47 22.66 -6.51
CA ASP A 141 -14.72 22.04 -6.03
C ASP A 141 -14.45 20.98 -4.95
N GLN A 142 -13.34 20.25 -5.10
CA GLN A 142 -12.87 19.29 -4.10
C GLN A 142 -12.35 19.97 -2.83
N ALA A 143 -11.69 21.12 -2.97
CA ALA A 143 -11.10 21.87 -1.87
C ALA A 143 -12.12 22.66 -1.06
N SER A 144 -13.13 23.25 -1.71
CA SER A 144 -14.06 24.20 -1.06
C SER A 144 -14.76 23.66 0.21
N PRO A 145 -15.23 22.40 0.26
CA PRO A 145 -15.82 21.82 1.47
C PRO A 145 -14.78 21.51 2.57
N MET A 146 -13.49 21.48 2.21
CA MET A 146 -12.39 21.11 3.08
C MET A 146 -11.47 22.29 3.43
N SER A 147 -11.79 23.51 2.99
CA SER A 147 -10.99 24.70 3.29
C SER A 147 -11.03 25.02 4.79
N PRO A 148 -9.89 25.35 5.45
CA PRO A 148 -8.55 25.52 4.88
C PRO A 148 -7.66 24.27 4.98
N VAL A 149 -8.19 23.13 5.41
CA VAL A 149 -7.43 21.86 5.56
C VAL A 149 -6.92 21.35 4.21
N LEU A 150 -7.70 21.59 3.15
CA LEU A 150 -7.33 21.26 1.79
C LEU A 150 -7.48 22.48 0.89
N LEU A 151 -6.42 22.84 0.20
CA LEU A 151 -6.37 24.01 -0.68
C LEU A 151 -6.53 23.59 -2.16
N PRO A 152 -7.10 24.45 -3.01
CA PRO A 152 -7.10 24.23 -4.45
C PRO A 152 -5.67 24.05 -4.98
N ASN A 153 -5.51 23.22 -6.00
CA ASN A 153 -4.23 22.87 -6.65
C ASN A 153 -3.21 22.13 -5.78
N ALA A 154 -3.51 21.88 -4.50
CA ALA A 154 -2.69 21.02 -3.66
C ALA A 154 -2.57 19.62 -4.29
N ILE A 155 -1.44 18.95 -4.07
CA ILE A 155 -1.23 17.56 -4.45
C ILE A 155 -1.43 16.70 -3.21
N VAL A 156 -2.42 15.81 -3.27
CA VAL A 156 -2.68 14.83 -2.21
C VAL A 156 -2.18 13.47 -2.62
N ILE A 157 -1.62 12.74 -1.66
CA ILE A 157 -1.23 11.34 -1.84
C ILE A 157 -2.23 10.44 -1.13
N LEU A 158 -2.78 9.50 -1.88
CA LEU A 158 -3.73 8.51 -1.40
C LEU A 158 -3.02 7.19 -1.10
N ASP A 159 -3.09 6.72 0.14
CA ASP A 159 -2.83 5.33 0.49
C ASP A 159 -4.07 4.50 0.15
N ARG A 160 -4.11 3.99 -1.08
CA ARG A 160 -5.21 3.17 -1.61
C ARG A 160 -5.34 1.83 -0.90
N HIS A 161 -4.32 1.41 -0.16
CA HIS A 161 -4.37 0.21 0.67
C HIS A 161 -4.98 0.46 2.05
N TYR A 162 -5.33 1.70 2.39
CA TYR A 162 -5.97 2.04 3.65
C TYR A 162 -7.42 2.47 3.41
N ASN A 163 -8.34 1.51 3.47
CA ASN A 163 -9.79 1.73 3.37
C ASN A 163 -10.54 1.42 4.69
N SER A 164 -9.78 1.23 5.77
CA SER A 164 -10.33 1.09 7.13
C SER A 164 -10.72 2.46 7.67
N LEU A 165 -11.84 2.52 8.40
CA LEU A 165 -12.28 3.71 9.12
C LEU A 165 -11.61 3.86 10.49
N ALA A 166 -10.78 2.89 10.89
CA ALA A 166 -9.97 3.01 12.10
C ALA A 166 -9.03 4.23 11.98
N PRO A 167 -8.98 5.12 12.98
CA PRO A 167 -8.08 6.26 12.97
C PRO A 167 -6.63 5.82 12.80
N HIS A 168 -5.88 6.50 11.93
CA HIS A 168 -4.46 6.17 11.73
C HIS A 168 -3.59 6.76 12.83
N ARG A 169 -3.89 7.99 13.26
CA ARG A 169 -3.23 8.70 14.36
C ARG A 169 -4.29 9.34 15.28
N PRO A 170 -4.85 8.62 16.25
CA PRO A 170 -5.72 9.21 17.25
C PRO A 170 -5.01 10.39 17.96
N PRO A 171 -5.71 11.49 18.28
CA PRO A 171 -7.15 11.73 18.10
C PRO A 171 -7.52 12.30 16.71
N GLN A 172 -6.58 12.45 15.78
CA GLN A 172 -6.83 13.10 14.50
C GLN A 172 -7.70 12.22 13.58
N PRO A 173 -8.80 12.76 13.02
CA PRO A 173 -9.60 12.05 12.05
C PRO A 173 -8.82 11.87 10.74
N ASN A 174 -9.02 10.72 10.09
CA ASN A 174 -8.45 10.49 8.77
C ASN A 174 -9.26 11.26 7.72
N LEU A 175 -8.55 11.94 6.80
CA LEU A 175 -9.14 12.45 5.57
C LEU A 175 -9.09 11.35 4.50
N TYR A 176 -10.19 11.15 3.78
CA TYR A 176 -10.31 10.12 2.74
C TYR A 176 -10.65 10.75 1.39
N GLY A 177 -10.07 10.18 0.33
CA GLY A 177 -10.62 10.29 -1.01
C GLY A 177 -11.76 9.29 -1.16
N ILE A 178 -12.94 9.77 -1.52
CA ILE A 178 -14.19 9.00 -1.62
C ILE A 178 -14.72 9.17 -3.04
N ARG A 179 -15.15 8.07 -3.64
CA ARG A 179 -15.84 8.06 -4.92
C ARG A 179 -17.30 8.39 -4.69
N LEU A 180 -17.73 9.55 -5.19
CA LEU A 180 -19.12 9.97 -5.27
C LEU A 180 -19.50 10.02 -6.74
N ASP A 181 -20.36 9.09 -7.16
CA ASP A 181 -20.71 8.84 -8.55
C ASP A 181 -19.47 8.65 -9.44
N GLN A 182 -19.15 9.64 -10.27
CA GLN A 182 -17.99 9.67 -11.18
C GLN A 182 -16.88 10.64 -10.71
N SER A 183 -17.03 11.22 -9.52
CA SER A 183 -16.12 12.24 -8.99
C SER A 183 -15.37 11.73 -7.77
N LEU A 184 -14.15 12.23 -7.59
CA LEU A 184 -13.41 12.07 -6.35
C LEU A 184 -13.72 13.25 -5.44
N ALA A 185 -14.09 12.97 -4.19
CA ALA A 185 -14.30 13.97 -3.15
C ALA A 185 -13.42 13.68 -1.94
N PHE A 186 -13.05 14.74 -1.19
CA PHE A 186 -12.30 14.59 0.06
C PHE A 186 -13.18 14.95 1.25
N ARG A 187 -13.34 14.02 2.21
CA ARG A 187 -14.16 14.22 3.42
C ARG A 187 -13.59 13.47 4.62
N TYR A 188 -13.94 13.95 5.82
CA TYR A 188 -13.88 13.09 6.99
C TYR A 188 -15.03 12.10 6.96
N ILE A 189 -14.81 10.91 7.52
CA ILE A 189 -15.85 9.89 7.60
C ILE A 189 -16.14 9.59 9.07
N SER A 190 -17.42 9.63 9.43
CA SER A 190 -17.94 9.07 10.68
C SER A 190 -18.98 8.00 10.37
N THR A 191 -19.09 6.98 11.22
CA THR A 191 -20.02 5.88 11.02
C THR A 191 -21.10 5.87 12.08
N ASP A 192 -22.33 5.61 11.63
CA ASP A 192 -23.48 5.16 12.41
C ASP A 192 -23.79 3.72 11.93
N PRO A 193 -24.44 2.82 12.69
CA PRO A 193 -24.50 1.38 12.37
C PRO A 193 -25.00 0.99 10.98
N ARG A 194 -25.69 1.90 10.27
CA ARG A 194 -26.17 1.69 8.90
C ARG A 194 -25.87 2.87 7.96
N ARG A 195 -25.05 3.83 8.39
CA ARG A 195 -24.84 5.07 7.63
C ARG A 195 -23.38 5.49 7.69
N MET A 196 -22.83 5.75 6.51
CA MET A 196 -21.56 6.43 6.35
C MET A 196 -21.85 7.93 6.23
N ILE A 197 -21.37 8.71 7.19
CA ILE A 197 -21.57 10.15 7.26
C ILE A 197 -20.29 10.83 6.78
N LEU A 198 -20.38 11.53 5.65
CA LEU A 198 -19.30 12.28 5.05
C LEU A 198 -19.36 13.72 5.55
N ARG A 199 -18.32 14.14 6.27
CA ARG A 199 -18.27 15.45 6.92
C ARG A 199 -17.30 16.36 6.19
N PRO A 200 -17.76 17.51 5.67
CA PRO A 200 -16.86 18.58 5.27
C PRO A 200 -16.16 19.17 6.51
N TYR A 201 -15.07 19.89 6.29
CA TYR A 201 -14.48 20.73 7.35
C TYR A 201 -15.24 22.05 7.47
N SER A 202 -15.59 22.65 6.32
CA SER A 202 -16.34 23.90 6.27
C SER A 202 -17.81 23.68 6.62
N LEU A 203 -18.30 24.43 7.61
CA LEU A 203 -19.70 24.38 8.05
C LEU A 203 -20.68 24.99 7.03
N ALA A 204 -20.16 25.68 6.00
CA ALA A 204 -20.97 26.20 4.90
C ALA A 204 -21.43 25.09 3.94
N TRP A 205 -20.88 23.89 4.06
CA TRP A 205 -21.21 22.74 3.22
C TRP A 205 -22.02 21.71 4.00
N PRO A 206 -23.04 21.09 3.38
CA PRO A 206 -23.87 20.11 4.05
C PRO A 206 -23.10 18.82 4.35
N VAL A 207 -23.52 18.13 5.40
CA VAL A 207 -23.10 16.76 5.68
C VAL A 207 -23.84 15.82 4.73
N GLU A 208 -23.10 14.94 4.06
CA GLU A 208 -23.68 13.94 3.15
C GLU A 208 -23.78 12.60 3.88
N VAL A 209 -24.89 11.88 3.70
CA VAL A 209 -25.17 10.63 4.38
C VAL A 209 -25.43 9.55 3.35
N LEU A 210 -24.61 8.51 3.36
CA LEU A 210 -24.73 7.36 2.48
C LEU A 210 -25.24 6.16 3.28
N GLU A 211 -26.18 5.41 2.71
CA GLU A 211 -26.62 4.13 3.29
C GLU A 211 -25.45 3.13 3.24
N GLN A 212 -25.27 2.38 4.32
CA GLN A 212 -24.11 1.53 4.53
C GLN A 212 -24.48 0.05 4.36
N ASP A 213 -23.89 -0.57 3.33
CA ASP A 213 -23.49 -1.98 3.37
C ASP A 213 -21.95 -1.99 3.48
N ASP A 214 -21.38 -2.66 4.49
CA ASP A 214 -19.96 -2.51 4.89
C ASP A 214 -18.98 -2.86 3.76
N LEU A 215 -19.36 -3.80 2.88
CA LEU A 215 -18.62 -4.14 1.67
C LEU A 215 -18.70 -3.04 0.60
N ALA A 216 -19.89 -2.47 0.38
CA ALA A 216 -20.12 -1.40 -0.58
C ALA A 216 -19.42 -0.10 -0.15
N SER A 217 -19.48 0.25 1.13
CA SER A 217 -18.93 1.51 1.63
C SER A 217 -17.40 1.54 1.62
N ARG A 218 -16.73 0.40 1.87
CA ARG A 218 -15.27 0.29 1.68
C ARG A 218 -14.86 0.39 0.21
N ALA A 219 -15.74 -0.01 -0.70
CA ALA A 219 -15.49 0.11 -2.13
C ALA A 219 -15.57 1.57 -2.62
N LEU A 220 -16.25 2.46 -1.88
CA LEU A 220 -16.30 3.89 -2.18
C LEU A 220 -15.02 4.63 -1.78
N ILE A 221 -14.27 4.16 -0.78
CA ILE A 221 -13.05 4.84 -0.32
C ILE A 221 -11.92 4.61 -1.32
N ALA A 222 -11.57 5.59 -2.15
CA ALA A 222 -10.43 5.51 -3.06
C ALA A 222 -9.11 5.31 -2.28
N GLY A 223 -8.96 5.97 -1.14
CA GLY A 223 -7.84 5.78 -0.22
C GLY A 223 -7.82 6.83 0.88
N ARG A 224 -6.96 6.64 1.88
CA ARG A 224 -6.69 7.65 2.90
C ARG A 224 -5.70 8.69 2.37
N VAL A 225 -5.96 9.97 2.57
CA VAL A 225 -4.98 11.03 2.33
C VAL A 225 -3.86 10.89 3.38
N CYS A 226 -2.65 10.54 2.93
CA CYS A 226 -1.50 10.34 3.81
C CYS A 226 -0.49 11.49 3.78
N LEU A 227 -0.51 12.29 2.71
CA LEU A 227 0.29 13.50 2.56
C LEU A 227 -0.50 14.53 1.74
N CYS A 228 -0.34 15.79 2.07
CA CYS A 228 -0.84 16.94 1.31
C CYS A 228 0.34 17.89 1.08
N ILE A 229 0.54 18.30 -0.17
CA ILE A 229 1.58 19.22 -0.60
C ILE A 229 0.88 20.43 -1.22
N SER A 230 0.92 21.57 -0.54
CA SER A 230 0.41 22.84 -1.06
C SER A 230 1.57 23.82 -1.20
N GLN A 231 1.52 24.66 -2.24
CA GLN A 231 2.33 25.88 -2.26
C GLN A 231 1.71 26.85 -1.26
N LEU A 232 2.53 27.31 -0.30
CA LEU A 232 2.15 28.33 0.69
C LEU A 232 2.02 29.70 0.01
#